data_AF-G2G4U0-F1
#
_entry.id   AF-G2G4U0-F1
#
_cell.length_a   1.000
_cell.length_b   1.000
_cell.length_c   1.000
_cell.angle_alpha   90.00
_cell.angle_beta   90.00
_cell.angle_gamma   90.00
#
_symmetry.space_group_name_H-M   'P 1'
#
loop_
_entity.id
_entity.type
_entity.pdbx_description
1 polymer ?
#
loop_
_entity_poly.entity_id
_entity_poly.type
_entity_poly.pdbx_seq_one_letter_code
_entity_poly.pdbx_strand_id
1 'polypeptide(L)'
;MDVSQIAKRFPLVARPRPACPPLAERIREITDLAAAAERDDNVTSATVALNKAALIASDCGMPDLARSLCWRHAEAVLRAQPLGAQEARYALEPLVNLARLRIRDGDGTGAYHLLDSLNRAVRSKTEAVIDDRATSFQRLTKSASDHQQVCQWLWAVLLGDGTRALVAAGEWDYARAHSRQHRGVGQRLFDGRQVEVLVRCLGEQPSDALKFLHESTLVEPWEHAVAAALAVLCHRAADEQPVEPINKMVQHYLALDSAPDLAVFRSRVGLVALDLSPESRQAELMRRLTSEATTHPDGYIARDVLAHSVCREGLSQDERRTLSTAVASAGLGRGSIPDPLDQAIRDASTVAADVWQRHASCRANAWPA
;
A
#
# COMPACT_ATOMS: atom_id res chain seq x y z
N MET A 1 -24.51 7.57 10.90
CA MET A 1 -23.38 6.83 10.30
C MET A 1 -23.15 7.42 8.92
N ASP A 2 -21.95 7.91 8.62
CA ASP A 2 -21.68 8.56 7.34
C ASP A 2 -21.17 7.54 6.32
N VAL A 3 -22.05 7.12 5.40
CA VAL A 3 -21.75 6.17 4.31
C VAL A 3 -20.54 6.64 3.49
N SER A 4 -20.38 7.95 3.30
CA SER A 4 -19.27 8.51 2.52
C SER A 4 -17.92 8.32 3.20
N GLN A 5 -17.87 8.31 4.54
CA GLN A 5 -16.63 8.04 5.29
C GLN A 5 -16.28 6.55 5.28
N ILE A 6 -17.28 5.67 5.42
CA ILE A 6 -17.05 4.22 5.34
C ILE A 6 -16.60 3.83 3.93
N ALA A 7 -17.17 4.44 2.89
CA ALA A 7 -16.78 4.21 1.50
C ALA A 7 -15.28 4.44 1.25
N LYS A 8 -14.65 5.42 1.93
CA LYS A 8 -13.20 5.70 1.80
C LYS A 8 -12.29 4.59 2.34
N ARG A 9 -12.82 3.60 3.08
CA ARG A 9 -12.06 2.41 3.51
C ARG A 9 -11.85 1.40 2.39
N PHE A 10 -12.58 1.54 1.29
CA PHE A 10 -12.42 0.76 0.06
C PHE A 10 -11.52 1.53 -0.93
N PRO A 11 -10.96 0.87 -1.97
CA PRO A 11 -11.02 -0.56 -2.24
C PRO A 11 -10.20 -1.41 -1.26
N LEU A 12 -10.72 -2.57 -0.92
CA LEU A 12 -10.05 -3.59 -0.11
C LEU A 12 -9.66 -4.77 -1.00
N VAL A 13 -8.36 -4.96 -1.21
CA VAL A 13 -7.81 -6.08 -1.97
C VAL A 13 -6.74 -6.76 -1.12
N ALA A 14 -6.77 -8.09 -1.09
CA ALA A 14 -5.81 -8.92 -0.37
C ALA A 14 -4.41 -8.81 -0.99
N ARG A 15 -3.65 -7.80 -0.57
CA ARG A 15 -2.26 -7.59 -0.98
C ARG A 15 -1.34 -7.87 0.21
N PRO A 16 -0.32 -8.72 0.05
CA PRO A 16 0.67 -8.95 1.09
C PRO A 16 1.30 -7.64 1.54
N ARG A 17 1.49 -7.49 2.85
CA ARG A 17 2.21 -6.35 3.44
C ARG A 17 3.27 -6.86 4.41
N PRO A 18 4.52 -6.34 4.36
CA PRO A 18 5.51 -6.65 5.36
C PRO A 18 4.99 -6.32 6.76
N ALA A 19 5.28 -7.20 7.71
CA ALA A 19 4.97 -6.96 9.10
C ALA A 19 5.70 -5.71 9.62
N CYS A 20 5.18 -5.12 10.71
CA CYS A 20 5.74 -3.96 11.38
C CYS A 20 6.20 -4.32 12.81
N PRO A 21 7.29 -5.12 12.95
CA PRO A 21 7.86 -5.45 14.26
C PRO A 21 8.60 -4.26 14.87
N PRO A 22 9.17 -4.38 16.09
CA PRO A 22 9.93 -3.32 16.72
C PRO A 22 11.01 -2.71 15.82
N LEU A 23 11.19 -1.38 15.92
CA LEU A 23 12.05 -0.58 15.04
C LEU A 23 13.50 -1.11 14.98
N ALA A 24 14.04 -1.52 16.12
CA ALA A 24 15.39 -2.08 16.20
C ALA A 24 15.55 -3.37 15.36
N GLU A 25 14.51 -4.20 15.30
CA GLU A 25 14.53 -5.43 14.50
C GLU A 25 14.50 -5.13 13.01
N ARG A 26 13.66 -4.16 12.61
CA ARG A 26 13.55 -3.71 11.22
C ARG A 26 14.85 -3.08 10.72
N ILE A 27 15.54 -2.31 11.57
CA ILE A 27 16.81 -1.67 11.21
C ILE A 27 17.93 -2.71 11.13
N ARG A 28 17.98 -3.67 12.06
CA ARG A 28 18.91 -4.80 11.97
C ARG A 28 18.74 -5.56 10.66
N GLU A 29 17.50 -5.84 10.24
CA GLU A 29 17.24 -6.50 8.95
C GLU A 29 17.84 -5.71 7.76
N ILE A 30 17.73 -4.38 7.76
CA ILE A 30 18.33 -3.53 6.71
C ILE A 30 19.86 -3.63 6.75
N THR A 31 20.47 -3.57 7.93
CA THR A 31 21.92 -3.70 8.08
C THR A 31 22.41 -5.06 7.61
N ASP A 32 21.71 -6.14 7.94
CA ASP A 32 22.05 -7.50 7.50
C ASP A 32 21.94 -7.64 5.97
N LEU A 33 20.88 -7.06 5.37
CA LEU A 33 20.69 -7.02 3.92
C LEU A 33 21.79 -6.23 3.22
N ALA A 34 22.17 -5.06 3.75
CA ALA A 34 23.24 -4.23 3.19
C ALA A 34 24.60 -4.94 3.28
N ALA A 35 24.91 -5.56 4.41
CA ALA A 35 26.15 -6.34 4.59
C ALA A 35 26.21 -7.55 3.65
N ALA A 36 25.09 -8.26 3.46
CA ALA A 36 25.00 -9.34 2.48
C ALA A 36 25.16 -8.82 1.04
N ALA A 37 24.54 -7.68 0.72
CA ALA A 37 24.67 -7.05 -0.59
C ALA A 37 26.11 -6.66 -0.91
N GLU A 38 26.85 -6.12 0.07
CA GLU A 38 28.25 -5.76 -0.09
C GLU A 38 29.15 -6.98 -0.29
N ARG A 39 28.96 -8.01 0.53
CA ARG A 39 29.78 -9.23 0.47
C ARG A 39 29.63 -9.96 -0.86
N ASP A 40 28.41 -10.01 -1.37
CA ASP A 40 28.04 -10.86 -2.50
C ASP A 40 27.84 -10.05 -3.81
N ASP A 41 28.12 -8.74 -3.79
CA ASP A 41 27.81 -7.76 -4.86
C ASP A 41 26.35 -7.88 -5.37
N ASN A 42 25.43 -8.16 -4.44
CA ASN A 42 24.05 -8.51 -4.74
C ASN A 42 23.13 -7.28 -4.75
N VAL A 43 22.86 -6.77 -5.94
CA VAL A 43 21.97 -5.62 -6.18
C VAL A 43 20.52 -5.84 -5.73
N THR A 44 20.04 -7.08 -5.64
CA THR A 44 18.70 -7.37 -5.12
C THR A 44 18.64 -7.11 -3.62
N SER A 45 19.60 -7.62 -2.85
CA SER A 45 19.68 -7.34 -1.41
C SER A 45 19.88 -5.84 -1.13
N ALA A 46 20.72 -5.17 -1.91
CA ALA A 46 20.90 -3.71 -1.83
C ALA A 46 19.57 -2.96 -2.05
N THR A 47 18.81 -3.37 -3.06
CA THR A 47 17.50 -2.77 -3.37
C THR A 47 16.49 -2.97 -2.24
N VAL A 48 16.43 -4.17 -1.65
CA VAL A 48 15.52 -4.45 -0.54
C VAL A 48 15.90 -3.60 0.68
N ALA A 49 17.21 -3.45 0.99
CA ALA A 49 17.70 -2.59 2.07
C ALA A 49 17.28 -1.13 1.86
N LEU A 50 17.50 -0.57 0.66
CA LEU A 50 17.13 0.81 0.32
C LEU A 50 15.62 1.05 0.41
N ASN A 51 14.81 0.12 -0.12
CA ASN A 51 13.34 0.22 -0.08
C ASN A 51 12.81 0.18 1.37
N LYS A 52 13.33 -0.74 2.19
CA LYS A 52 12.98 -0.84 3.62
C LYS A 52 13.42 0.40 4.40
N ALA A 53 14.57 0.98 4.08
CA ALA A 53 15.04 2.20 4.75
C ALA A 53 14.08 3.37 4.55
N ALA A 54 13.66 3.61 3.31
CA ALA A 54 12.65 4.64 3.01
C ALA A 54 11.30 4.35 3.68
N LEU A 55 10.88 3.08 3.73
CA LEU A 55 9.65 2.68 4.42
C LEU A 55 9.72 2.96 5.93
N ILE A 56 10.83 2.63 6.60
CA ILE A 56 11.02 2.90 8.03
C ILE A 56 10.97 4.40 8.30
N ALA A 57 11.69 5.21 7.52
CA ALA A 57 11.66 6.67 7.68
C ALA A 57 10.24 7.22 7.55
N SER A 58 9.47 6.73 6.58
CA SER A 58 8.06 7.12 6.42
C SER A 58 7.20 6.68 7.60
N ASP A 59 7.36 5.44 8.04
CA ASP A 59 6.63 4.89 9.17
C ASP A 59 6.91 5.65 10.47
N CYS A 60 8.15 6.10 10.66
CA CYS A 60 8.55 6.94 11.78
C CYS A 60 8.04 8.39 11.68
N GLY A 61 7.32 8.76 10.62
CA GLY A 61 6.82 10.13 10.44
C GLY A 61 7.91 11.13 10.05
N MET A 62 8.93 10.67 9.30
CA MET A 62 10.02 11.50 8.78
C MET A 62 9.92 11.61 7.25
N PRO A 63 8.94 12.35 6.69
CA PRO A 63 8.66 12.37 5.25
C PRO A 63 9.84 12.90 4.41
N ASP A 64 10.60 13.87 4.92
CA ASP A 64 11.76 14.41 4.21
C ASP A 64 12.90 13.40 4.12
N LEU A 65 13.15 12.66 5.20
CA LEU A 65 14.13 11.57 5.19
C LEU A 65 13.66 10.46 4.22
N ALA A 66 12.39 10.06 4.28
CA ALA A 66 11.84 9.05 3.37
C ALA A 66 11.95 9.46 1.90
N ARG A 67 11.64 10.72 1.58
CA ARG A 67 11.82 11.32 0.24
C ARG A 67 13.28 11.28 -0.19
N SER A 68 14.20 11.69 0.68
CA SER A 68 15.64 11.69 0.38
C SER A 68 16.18 10.28 0.09
N LEU A 69 15.72 9.28 0.85
CA LEU A 69 16.10 7.87 0.68
C LEU A 69 15.51 7.29 -0.62
N CYS A 70 14.27 7.64 -0.97
CA CYS A 70 13.68 7.27 -2.26
C CYS A 70 14.52 7.82 -3.42
N TRP A 71 14.88 9.11 -3.38
CA TRP A 71 15.70 9.70 -4.43
C TRP A 71 17.09 9.09 -4.52
N ARG A 72 17.76 8.87 -3.38
CA ARG A 72 19.06 8.19 -3.34
C ARG A 72 18.99 6.81 -3.97
N HIS A 73 17.93 6.04 -3.67
CA HIS A 73 17.70 4.74 -4.28
C HIS A 73 17.50 4.85 -5.79
N ALA A 74 16.57 5.70 -6.24
CA ALA A 74 16.29 5.87 -7.67
C ALA A 74 17.56 6.25 -8.45
N GLU A 75 18.30 7.24 -7.97
CA GLU A 75 19.52 7.74 -8.63
C GLU A 75 20.62 6.68 -8.70
N ALA A 76 20.80 5.88 -7.63
CA ALA A 76 21.80 4.82 -7.62
C ALA A 76 21.55 3.79 -8.73
N VAL A 77 20.29 3.37 -8.92
CA VAL A 77 19.92 2.39 -9.95
C VAL A 77 19.90 3.01 -11.35
N LEU A 78 19.36 4.23 -11.50
CA LEU A 78 19.24 4.90 -12.81
C LEU A 78 20.61 5.17 -13.46
N ARG A 79 21.69 5.28 -12.68
CA ARG A 79 23.07 5.38 -13.21
C ARG A 79 23.55 4.12 -13.94
N ALA A 80 22.95 2.96 -13.66
CA ALA A 80 23.29 1.70 -14.33
C ALA A 80 22.54 1.49 -15.67
N GLN A 81 21.79 2.49 -16.15
CA GLN A 81 21.09 2.43 -17.43
C GLN A 81 22.03 2.14 -18.61
N PRO A 82 21.58 1.41 -19.64
CA PRO A 82 20.23 0.84 -19.80
C PRO A 82 20.00 -0.42 -18.97
N LEU A 83 18.82 -0.60 -18.37
CA LEU A 83 18.52 -1.64 -17.37
C LEU A 83 17.78 -2.87 -17.96
N GLY A 84 17.93 -4.04 -17.34
CA GLY A 84 16.99 -5.14 -17.57
C GLY A 84 15.62 -4.85 -16.94
N ALA A 85 14.58 -5.63 -17.28
CA ALA A 85 13.22 -5.39 -16.77
C ALA A 85 13.16 -5.28 -15.23
N GLN A 86 13.84 -6.18 -14.51
CA GLN A 86 13.82 -6.21 -13.05
C GLN A 86 14.56 -5.01 -12.43
N GLU A 87 15.75 -4.69 -12.93
CA GLU A 87 16.52 -3.52 -12.48
C GLU A 87 15.79 -2.21 -12.76
N ALA A 88 15.09 -2.10 -13.89
CA ALA A 88 14.25 -0.94 -14.19
C ALA A 88 13.09 -0.81 -13.19
N ARG A 89 12.52 -1.92 -12.71
CA ARG A 89 11.53 -1.87 -11.61
C ARG A 89 12.18 -1.37 -10.32
N TYR A 90 13.39 -1.82 -9.99
CA TYR A 90 14.14 -1.33 -8.83
C TYR A 90 14.38 0.19 -8.89
N ALA A 91 14.66 0.73 -10.09
CA ALA A 91 14.80 2.17 -10.29
C ALA A 91 13.48 2.97 -10.14
N LEU A 92 12.35 2.38 -10.53
CA LEU A 92 11.05 3.05 -10.56
C LEU A 92 10.24 2.89 -9.27
N GLU A 93 10.42 1.81 -8.52
CA GLU A 93 9.75 1.58 -7.24
C GLU A 93 9.93 2.72 -6.22
N PRO A 94 11.14 3.30 -6.00
CA PRO A 94 11.26 4.46 -5.14
C PRO A 94 10.48 5.69 -5.63
N LEU A 95 10.32 5.88 -6.94
CA LEU A 95 9.50 6.97 -7.48
C LEU A 95 8.00 6.71 -7.26
N VAL A 96 7.56 5.45 -7.33
CA VAL A 96 6.21 5.03 -6.92
C VAL A 96 6.01 5.26 -5.42
N ASN A 97 7.03 5.01 -4.60
CA ASN A 97 6.95 5.26 -3.16
C ASN A 97 6.76 6.74 -2.84
N LEU A 98 7.29 7.69 -3.63
CA LEU A 98 6.99 9.11 -3.48
C LEU A 98 5.49 9.42 -3.59
N ALA A 99 4.78 8.78 -4.53
CA ALA A 99 3.32 8.89 -4.58
C ALA A 99 2.64 8.26 -3.35
N ARG A 100 3.14 7.12 -2.86
CA ARG A 100 2.61 6.48 -1.64
C ARG A 100 2.83 7.34 -0.40
N LEU A 101 3.90 8.13 -0.33
CA LEU A 101 4.11 9.14 0.72
C LEU A 101 3.02 10.22 0.65
N ARG A 102 2.78 10.79 -0.54
CA ARG A 102 1.71 11.77 -0.75
C ARG A 102 0.33 11.25 -0.32
N ILE A 103 0.00 9.99 -0.65
CA ILE A 103 -1.25 9.36 -0.18
C ILE A 103 -1.33 9.33 1.35
N ARG A 104 -0.23 9.01 2.04
CA ARG A 104 -0.19 8.99 3.52
C ARG A 104 -0.34 10.37 4.13
N ASP A 105 0.17 11.40 3.45
CA ASP A 105 0.07 12.80 3.88
C ASP A 105 -1.28 13.45 3.48
N GLY A 106 -2.17 12.70 2.83
CA GLY A 106 -3.49 13.17 2.39
C GLY A 106 -3.53 13.84 1.02
N ASP A 107 -2.39 13.96 0.32
CA ASP A 107 -2.29 14.46 -1.05
C ASP A 107 -2.57 13.35 -2.08
N GLY A 108 -3.81 12.83 -2.09
CA GLY A 108 -4.23 11.81 -3.05
C GLY A 108 -4.19 12.29 -4.51
N THR A 109 -4.59 13.53 -4.77
CA THR A 109 -4.59 14.12 -6.12
C THR A 109 -3.17 14.27 -6.67
N GLY A 110 -2.24 14.80 -5.88
CA GLY A 110 -0.84 14.91 -6.29
C GLY A 110 -0.16 13.55 -6.44
N ALA A 111 -0.50 12.57 -5.61
CA ALA A 111 -0.04 11.19 -5.79
C ALA A 111 -0.48 10.59 -7.14
N TYR A 112 -1.75 10.78 -7.52
CA TYR A 112 -2.27 10.33 -8.81
C TYR A 112 -1.52 10.98 -9.97
N HIS A 113 -1.35 12.31 -9.96
CA HIS A 113 -0.66 13.03 -11.02
C HIS A 113 0.80 12.61 -11.16
N LEU A 114 1.49 12.31 -10.05
CA LEU A 114 2.85 11.77 -10.08
C LEU A 114 2.87 10.40 -10.78
N LEU A 115 2.02 9.46 -10.38
CA LEU A 115 1.97 8.11 -10.98
C LEU A 115 1.61 8.16 -12.47
N ASP A 116 0.64 8.99 -12.87
CA ASP A 116 0.24 9.15 -14.26
C ASP A 116 1.36 9.76 -15.10
N SER A 117 2.05 10.79 -14.59
CA SER A 117 3.19 11.42 -15.25
C SER A 117 4.36 10.45 -15.40
N LEU A 118 4.70 9.69 -14.35
CA LEU A 118 5.71 8.65 -14.40
C LEU A 118 5.37 7.58 -15.44
N ASN A 119 4.14 7.08 -15.44
CA ASN A 119 3.67 6.07 -16.39
C ASN A 119 3.72 6.58 -17.84
N ARG A 120 3.28 7.82 -18.10
CA ARG A 120 3.36 8.42 -19.44
C ARG A 120 4.79 8.58 -19.93
N ALA A 121 5.68 9.07 -19.05
CA ALA A 121 7.07 9.34 -19.41
C ALA A 121 7.85 8.05 -19.69
N VAL A 122 7.70 7.03 -18.84
CA VAL A 122 8.27 5.70 -19.06
C VAL A 122 7.70 5.11 -20.35
N ARG A 123 6.38 5.04 -20.54
CA ARG A 123 5.78 4.44 -21.74
C ARG A 123 6.27 5.11 -23.03
N SER A 124 6.37 6.43 -23.04
CA SER A 124 6.76 7.22 -24.22
C SER A 124 8.27 7.36 -24.36
N LYS A 125 9.08 6.84 -23.43
CA LYS A 125 10.54 7.01 -23.36
C LYS A 125 10.93 8.50 -23.39
N THR A 126 10.30 9.28 -22.53
CA THR A 126 10.50 10.74 -22.44
C THR A 126 10.95 11.13 -21.03
N GLU A 127 11.07 12.42 -20.79
CA GLU A 127 11.40 12.99 -19.48
C GLU A 127 10.12 13.31 -18.71
N ALA A 128 10.21 13.27 -17.38
CA ALA A 128 9.20 13.84 -16.49
C ALA A 128 9.85 14.65 -15.39
N VAL A 129 9.12 15.65 -14.90
CA VAL A 129 9.42 16.28 -13.63
C VAL A 129 8.69 15.48 -12.55
N ILE A 130 9.46 14.82 -11.70
CA ILE A 130 8.95 14.07 -10.55
C ILE A 130 9.49 14.78 -9.31
N ASP A 131 8.62 15.24 -8.42
CA ASP A 131 9.04 15.88 -7.16
C ASP A 131 10.09 16.99 -7.39
N ASP A 132 9.80 17.87 -8.36
CA ASP A 132 10.65 18.98 -8.83
C ASP A 132 12.01 18.58 -9.44
N ARG A 133 12.21 17.30 -9.78
CA ARG A 133 13.42 16.80 -10.45
C ARG A 133 13.13 16.28 -11.85
N ALA A 134 13.84 16.82 -12.83
CA ALA A 134 13.82 16.29 -14.19
C ALA A 134 14.50 14.91 -14.23
N THR A 135 13.77 13.90 -14.68
CA THR A 135 14.25 12.51 -14.78
C THR A 135 13.98 11.99 -16.19
N SER A 136 15.03 11.46 -16.84
CA SER A 136 14.94 10.92 -18.20
C SER A 136 14.75 9.41 -18.21
N PHE A 137 13.78 8.93 -18.98
CA PHE A 137 13.51 7.50 -19.20
C PHE A 137 13.78 7.05 -20.64
N GLN A 138 14.43 7.90 -21.46
CA GLN A 138 14.72 7.62 -22.87
C GLN A 138 15.52 6.33 -23.07
N ARG A 139 16.48 6.07 -22.18
CA ARG A 139 17.40 4.91 -22.22
C ARG A 139 17.20 3.97 -21.03
N LEU A 140 15.99 3.94 -20.46
CA LEU A 140 15.72 3.18 -19.24
C LEU A 140 16.02 1.68 -19.40
N THR A 141 15.62 1.06 -20.50
CA THR A 141 15.73 -0.40 -20.68
C THR A 141 16.62 -0.82 -21.85
N LYS A 142 17.24 -2.00 -21.74
CA LYS A 142 18.13 -2.58 -22.78
C LYS A 142 17.39 -3.00 -24.04
N SER A 143 16.16 -3.48 -23.89
CA SER A 143 15.37 -4.03 -24.99
C SER A 143 13.92 -3.53 -24.99
N ALA A 144 13.24 -3.75 -26.11
CA ALA A 144 11.79 -3.50 -26.21
C ALA A 144 10.96 -4.46 -25.34
N SER A 145 11.43 -5.71 -25.17
CA SER A 145 10.78 -6.70 -24.28
C SER A 145 10.86 -6.25 -22.82
N ASP A 146 12.03 -5.81 -22.37
CA ASP A 146 12.20 -5.23 -21.03
C ASP A 146 11.28 -4.02 -20.84
N HIS A 147 11.24 -3.13 -21.84
CA HIS A 147 10.38 -1.94 -21.84
C HIS A 147 8.91 -2.31 -21.64
N GLN A 148 8.43 -3.30 -22.39
CA GLN A 148 7.04 -3.76 -22.31
C GLN A 148 6.71 -4.33 -20.92
N GLN A 149 7.60 -5.14 -20.34
CA GLN A 149 7.41 -5.71 -19.00
C GLN A 149 7.40 -4.64 -17.90
N VAL A 150 8.20 -3.59 -18.06
CA VAL A 150 8.23 -2.43 -17.15
C VAL A 150 6.95 -1.61 -17.30
N CYS A 151 6.53 -1.32 -18.52
CA CYS A 151 5.29 -0.59 -18.80
C CYS A 151 4.06 -1.32 -18.26
N GLN A 152 4.00 -2.65 -18.40
CA GLN A 152 2.89 -3.45 -17.86
C GLN A 152 2.85 -3.41 -16.34
N TRP A 153 4.00 -3.55 -15.68
CA TRP A 153 4.08 -3.43 -14.22
C TRP A 153 3.67 -2.03 -13.75
N LEU A 154 4.19 -0.98 -14.37
CA LEU A 154 3.90 0.40 -13.97
C LEU A 154 2.44 0.77 -14.25
N TRP A 155 1.84 0.24 -15.32
CA TRP A 155 0.41 0.36 -15.58
C TRP A 155 -0.41 -0.30 -14.46
N ALA A 156 -0.02 -1.49 -13.98
CA ALA A 156 -0.71 -2.15 -12.87
C ALA A 156 -0.56 -1.36 -11.56
N VAL A 157 0.61 -0.75 -11.32
CA VAL A 157 0.83 0.17 -10.19
C VAL A 157 -0.07 1.40 -10.30
N LEU A 158 -0.09 2.07 -11.45
CA LEU A 158 -0.95 3.23 -11.69
C LEU A 158 -2.42 2.87 -11.48
N LEU A 159 -2.88 1.73 -12.01
CA LEU A 159 -4.25 1.29 -11.84
C LEU A 159 -4.59 1.04 -10.36
N GLY A 160 -3.72 0.34 -9.62
CA GLY A 160 -3.98 0.02 -8.22
C GLY A 160 -3.82 1.23 -7.28
N ASP A 161 -2.63 1.82 -7.27
CA ASP A 161 -2.30 2.91 -6.33
C ASP A 161 -2.90 4.25 -6.78
N GLY A 162 -3.06 4.49 -8.08
CA GLY A 162 -3.74 5.68 -8.60
C GLY A 162 -5.24 5.68 -8.29
N THR A 163 -5.92 4.53 -8.41
CA THR A 163 -7.33 4.39 -7.98
C THR A 163 -7.48 4.72 -6.50
N ARG A 164 -6.62 4.18 -5.63
CA ARG A 164 -6.67 4.46 -4.18
C ARG A 164 -6.35 5.90 -3.85
N ALA A 165 -5.42 6.52 -4.58
CA ALA A 165 -5.07 7.91 -4.39
C ALA A 165 -6.29 8.82 -4.64
N LEU A 166 -7.02 8.59 -5.74
CA LEU A 166 -8.26 9.31 -6.06
C LEU A 166 -9.37 9.03 -5.04
N VAL A 167 -9.55 7.78 -4.61
CA VAL A 167 -10.54 7.42 -3.58
C VAL A 167 -10.22 8.08 -2.23
N ALA A 168 -8.95 8.09 -1.81
CA ALA A 168 -8.51 8.74 -0.58
C ALA A 168 -8.78 10.25 -0.61
N ALA A 169 -8.64 10.88 -1.77
CA ALA A 169 -8.98 12.30 -2.00
C ALA A 169 -10.51 12.56 -2.08
N GLY A 170 -11.35 11.53 -2.16
CA GLY A 170 -12.78 11.67 -2.38
C GLY A 170 -13.17 11.99 -3.83
N GLU A 171 -12.24 11.85 -4.78
CA GLU A 171 -12.41 12.15 -6.20
C GLU A 171 -13.07 10.98 -6.93
N TRP A 172 -14.30 10.64 -6.55
CA TRP A 172 -15.00 9.42 -6.98
C TRP A 172 -15.23 9.33 -8.49
N ASP A 173 -15.63 10.42 -9.13
CA ASP A 173 -15.83 10.45 -10.58
C ASP A 173 -14.52 10.27 -11.35
N TYR A 174 -13.44 10.90 -10.88
CA TYR A 174 -12.11 10.68 -11.44
C TYR A 174 -11.64 9.25 -11.22
N ALA A 175 -11.85 8.67 -10.02
CA ALA A 175 -11.51 7.27 -9.74
C ALA A 175 -12.22 6.30 -10.70
N ARG A 176 -13.51 6.56 -10.98
CA ARG A 176 -14.30 5.79 -11.97
C ARG A 176 -13.77 5.98 -13.38
N ALA A 177 -13.58 7.22 -13.81
CA ALA A 177 -13.07 7.54 -15.15
C ALA A 177 -11.69 6.90 -15.37
N HIS A 178 -10.79 7.02 -14.40
CA HIS A 178 -9.48 6.38 -14.38
C HIS A 178 -9.61 4.85 -14.52
N SER A 179 -10.40 4.20 -13.66
CA SER A 179 -10.61 2.75 -13.69
C SER A 179 -11.14 2.29 -15.05
N ARG A 180 -12.06 3.03 -15.67
CA ARG A 180 -12.60 2.70 -17.01
C ARG A 180 -11.59 2.93 -18.12
N GLN A 181 -10.92 4.08 -18.13
CA GLN A 181 -9.89 4.43 -19.12
C GLN A 181 -8.79 3.37 -19.17
N HIS A 182 -8.37 2.87 -18.00
CA HIS A 182 -7.35 1.85 -17.89
C HIS A 182 -7.90 0.42 -17.91
N ARG A 183 -9.18 0.20 -18.24
CA ARG A 183 -9.81 -1.15 -18.28
C ARG A 183 -9.67 -1.94 -16.97
N GLY A 184 -9.64 -1.24 -15.84
CA GLY A 184 -9.56 -1.81 -14.49
C GLY A 184 -10.90 -2.29 -13.93
N VAL A 185 -12.00 -2.04 -14.63
CA VAL A 185 -13.33 -2.59 -14.27
C VAL A 185 -13.49 -3.97 -14.91
N GLY A 186 -12.94 -4.99 -14.25
CA GLY A 186 -13.04 -6.39 -14.67
C GLY A 186 -14.27 -7.12 -14.10
N GLN A 187 -14.34 -8.44 -14.28
CA GLN A 187 -15.40 -9.28 -13.70
C GLN A 187 -15.17 -9.62 -12.23
N ARG A 188 -13.90 -9.71 -11.80
CA ARG A 188 -13.51 -9.98 -10.41
C ARG A 188 -13.56 -8.72 -9.55
N LEU A 189 -13.66 -8.88 -8.24
CA LEU A 189 -13.89 -7.79 -7.28
C LEU A 189 -12.59 -7.07 -6.85
N PHE A 190 -11.80 -6.63 -7.82
CA PHE A 190 -10.60 -5.80 -7.60
C PHE A 190 -10.95 -4.30 -7.50
N ASP A 191 -9.92 -3.45 -7.36
CA ASP A 191 -10.05 -2.02 -7.08
C ASP A 191 -11.09 -1.31 -7.97
N GLY A 192 -10.99 -1.45 -9.30
CA GLY A 192 -11.88 -0.77 -10.24
C GLY A 192 -13.35 -1.20 -10.16
N ARG A 193 -13.63 -2.48 -9.91
CA ARG A 193 -15.00 -2.96 -9.77
C ARG A 193 -15.63 -2.51 -8.45
N GLN A 194 -14.84 -2.47 -7.37
CA GLN A 194 -15.28 -1.90 -6.10
C GLN A 194 -15.58 -0.40 -6.23
N VAL A 195 -14.75 0.37 -6.93
CA VAL A 195 -15.01 1.80 -7.20
C VAL A 195 -16.31 2.00 -7.98
N GLU A 196 -16.60 1.17 -8.98
CA GLU A 196 -17.85 1.27 -9.74
C GLU A 196 -19.08 1.00 -8.85
N VAL A 197 -19.00 0.06 -7.91
CA VAL A 197 -20.05 -0.16 -6.89
C VAL A 197 -20.20 1.07 -6.00
N LEU A 198 -19.11 1.62 -5.47
CA LEU A 198 -19.12 2.76 -4.55
C LEU A 198 -19.68 4.03 -5.21
N VAL A 199 -19.31 4.31 -6.45
CA VAL A 199 -19.80 5.50 -7.17
C VAL A 199 -21.31 5.42 -7.39
N ARG A 200 -21.85 4.23 -7.71
CA ARG A 200 -23.31 4.02 -7.82
C ARG A 200 -23.99 4.16 -6.46
N CYS A 201 -23.38 3.57 -5.42
CA CYS A 201 -23.88 3.61 -4.05
C CYS A 201 -23.96 5.05 -3.50
N LEU A 202 -22.93 5.86 -3.75
CA LEU A 202 -22.85 7.26 -3.30
C LEU A 202 -23.66 8.21 -4.18
N GLY A 203 -23.90 7.86 -5.45
CA GLY A 203 -24.70 8.64 -6.39
C GLY A 203 -26.22 8.37 -6.32
N GLU A 204 -26.73 8.05 -5.12
CA GLU A 204 -28.16 7.77 -4.86
C GLU A 204 -28.76 6.62 -5.68
N GLN A 205 -27.93 5.67 -6.14
CA GLN A 205 -28.37 4.47 -6.87
C GLN A 205 -27.95 3.17 -6.14
N PRO A 206 -28.31 2.98 -4.86
CA PRO A 206 -27.86 1.81 -4.07
C PRO A 206 -28.38 0.48 -4.62
N SER A 207 -29.58 0.44 -5.21
CA SER A 207 -30.13 -0.78 -5.83
C SER A 207 -29.34 -1.19 -7.08
N ASP A 208 -28.92 -0.22 -7.91
CA ASP A 208 -28.07 -0.49 -9.07
C ASP A 208 -26.65 -0.89 -8.66
N ALA A 209 -26.14 -0.30 -7.58
CA ALA A 209 -24.87 -0.70 -6.98
C ALA A 209 -24.91 -2.18 -6.52
N LEU A 210 -25.97 -2.58 -5.83
CA LEU A 210 -26.20 -3.97 -5.43
C LEU A 210 -26.29 -4.89 -6.65
N LYS A 211 -27.08 -4.54 -7.67
CA LYS A 211 -27.21 -5.36 -8.88
C LYS A 211 -25.85 -5.56 -9.55
N PHE A 212 -25.09 -4.48 -9.74
CA PHE A 212 -23.75 -4.53 -10.33
C PHE A 212 -22.76 -5.37 -9.51
N LEU A 213 -22.87 -5.29 -8.18
CA LEU A 213 -22.08 -6.13 -7.27
C LEU A 213 -22.42 -7.62 -7.42
N HIS A 214 -23.70 -7.99 -7.53
CA HIS A 214 -24.12 -9.39 -7.73
C HIS A 214 -23.65 -9.98 -9.08
N GLU A 215 -23.40 -9.15 -10.07
CA GLU A 215 -22.80 -9.56 -11.35
C GLU A 215 -21.29 -9.86 -11.25
N SER A 216 -20.66 -9.61 -10.10
CA SER A 216 -19.22 -9.86 -9.90
C SER A 216 -18.90 -11.35 -9.80
N THR A 217 -17.80 -11.78 -10.42
CA THR A 217 -17.23 -13.11 -10.22
C THR A 217 -16.37 -13.12 -8.96
N LEU A 218 -16.83 -13.83 -7.93
CA LEU A 218 -16.09 -14.00 -6.67
C LEU A 218 -15.40 -15.36 -6.70
N VAL A 219 -14.08 -15.38 -6.57
CA VAL A 219 -13.25 -16.60 -6.66
C VAL A 219 -12.61 -16.93 -5.32
N GLU A 220 -12.09 -15.92 -4.62
CA GLU A 220 -11.35 -16.11 -3.38
C GLU A 220 -12.18 -15.75 -2.14
N PRO A 221 -11.91 -16.36 -0.96
CA PRO A 221 -12.66 -16.06 0.26
C PRO A 221 -12.68 -14.57 0.63
N TRP A 222 -11.57 -13.86 0.36
CA TRP A 222 -11.49 -12.43 0.62
C TRP A 222 -12.46 -11.61 -0.25
N GLU A 223 -12.71 -12.02 -1.51
CA GLU A 223 -13.66 -11.35 -2.40
C GLU A 223 -15.08 -11.47 -1.85
N HIS A 224 -15.42 -12.60 -1.22
CA HIS A 224 -16.73 -12.82 -0.59
C HIS A 224 -16.93 -11.91 0.63
N ALA A 225 -15.90 -11.77 1.48
CA ALA A 225 -15.97 -10.87 2.64
C ALA A 225 -16.12 -9.40 2.22
N VAL A 226 -15.38 -8.96 1.20
CA VAL A 226 -15.47 -7.60 0.66
C VAL A 226 -16.82 -7.36 -0.02
N ALA A 227 -17.32 -8.33 -0.81
CA ALA A 227 -18.64 -8.25 -1.43
C ALA A 227 -19.75 -8.11 -0.38
N ALA A 228 -19.71 -8.93 0.69
CA ALA A 228 -20.71 -8.86 1.75
C ALA A 228 -20.69 -7.49 2.47
N ALA A 229 -19.51 -6.93 2.73
CA ALA A 229 -19.38 -5.58 3.30
C ALA A 229 -19.93 -4.50 2.35
N LEU A 230 -19.61 -4.55 1.05
CA LEU A 230 -20.16 -3.63 0.06
C LEU A 230 -21.68 -3.75 -0.06
N ALA A 231 -22.24 -4.96 0.04
CA ALA A 231 -23.68 -5.17 0.01
C ALA A 231 -24.36 -4.49 1.20
N VAL A 232 -23.82 -4.66 2.42
CA VAL A 232 -24.34 -3.96 3.62
C VAL A 232 -24.22 -2.45 3.45
N LEU A 233 -23.10 -1.94 2.93
CA LEU A 233 -22.93 -0.51 2.65
C LEU A 233 -24.01 0.02 1.69
N CYS A 234 -24.31 -0.70 0.60
CA CYS A 234 -25.35 -0.29 -0.35
C CYS A 234 -26.74 -0.28 0.29
N HIS A 235 -27.09 -1.29 1.09
CA HIS A 235 -28.35 -1.29 1.84
C HIS A 235 -28.43 -0.11 2.83
N ARG A 236 -27.33 0.21 3.53
CA ARG A 236 -27.29 1.38 4.43
C ARG A 236 -27.44 2.70 3.67
N ALA A 237 -26.89 2.80 2.47
CA ALA A 237 -27.07 3.96 1.60
C ALA A 237 -28.52 4.11 1.08
N ALA A 238 -29.30 3.04 1.10
CA ALA A 238 -30.74 3.03 0.84
C ALA A 238 -31.58 3.23 2.13
N ASP A 239 -30.96 3.60 3.25
CA ASP A 239 -31.60 3.69 4.58
C ASP A 239 -32.26 2.38 5.08
N GLU A 240 -31.80 1.24 4.57
CA GLU A 240 -32.28 -0.07 4.98
C GLU A 240 -31.49 -0.62 6.18
N GLN A 241 -32.12 -1.54 6.94
CA GLN A 241 -31.50 -2.26 8.05
C GLN A 241 -31.38 -3.76 7.72
N PRO A 242 -30.36 -4.17 6.95
CA PRO A 242 -30.29 -5.50 6.35
C PRO A 242 -29.76 -6.56 7.32
N VAL A 243 -30.62 -7.18 8.13
CA VAL A 243 -30.21 -8.20 9.13
C VAL A 243 -29.45 -9.37 8.49
N GLU A 244 -29.98 -9.96 7.42
CA GLU A 244 -29.36 -11.12 6.75
C GLU A 244 -28.02 -10.77 6.06
N PRO A 245 -27.91 -9.70 5.27
CA PRO A 245 -26.61 -9.25 4.75
C PRO A 245 -25.58 -8.94 5.84
N ILE A 246 -25.97 -8.36 6.98
CA ILE A 246 -25.08 -8.15 8.13
C ILE A 246 -24.56 -9.50 8.66
N ASN A 247 -25.44 -10.48 8.84
CA ASN A 247 -25.05 -11.82 9.32
C ASN A 247 -24.03 -12.48 8.38
N LYS A 248 -24.26 -12.39 7.06
CA LYS A 248 -23.34 -12.90 6.04
C LYS A 248 -21.99 -12.19 6.06
N MET A 249 -21.98 -10.86 6.17
CA MET A 249 -20.74 -10.08 6.27
C MET A 249 -19.91 -10.53 7.48
N VAL A 250 -20.53 -10.66 8.65
CA VAL A 250 -19.86 -11.12 9.86
C VAL A 250 -19.32 -12.54 9.68
N GLN A 251 -20.14 -13.46 9.16
CA GLN A 251 -19.73 -14.84 8.90
C GLN A 251 -18.52 -14.91 7.95
N HIS A 252 -18.56 -14.18 6.83
CA HIS A 252 -17.45 -14.19 5.86
C HIS A 252 -16.16 -13.62 6.44
N TYR A 253 -16.24 -12.53 7.21
CA TYR A 253 -15.08 -11.99 7.91
C TYR A 253 -14.52 -13.01 8.92
N LEU A 254 -15.38 -13.62 9.74
CA LEU A 254 -15.00 -14.63 10.72
C LEU A 254 -14.49 -15.94 10.10
N ALA A 255 -14.70 -16.17 8.81
CA ALA A 255 -14.18 -17.31 8.06
C ALA A 255 -12.85 -17.04 7.33
N LEU A 256 -12.34 -15.81 7.33
CA LEU A 256 -11.05 -15.50 6.68
C LEU A 256 -9.91 -16.22 7.39
N ASP A 257 -8.98 -16.78 6.60
CA ASP A 257 -7.79 -17.47 7.10
C ASP A 257 -6.78 -16.50 7.76
N SER A 258 -6.01 -17.01 8.72
CA SER A 258 -5.08 -16.25 9.55
C SER A 258 -3.67 -16.10 8.95
N ALA A 259 -3.50 -16.27 7.63
CA ALA A 259 -2.23 -16.06 6.91
C ALA A 259 -1.52 -14.76 7.35
N PRO A 260 -0.27 -14.82 7.86
CA PRO A 260 0.40 -13.66 8.46
C PRO A 260 0.58 -12.46 7.51
N ASP A 261 0.87 -12.73 6.24
CA ASP A 261 1.14 -11.72 5.22
C ASP A 261 -0.10 -10.90 4.81
N LEU A 262 -1.31 -11.40 5.11
CA LEU A 262 -2.60 -10.73 4.89
C LEU A 262 -3.22 -10.13 6.16
N ALA A 263 -2.51 -10.13 7.28
CA ALA A 263 -3.07 -9.68 8.56
C ALA A 263 -3.54 -8.22 8.55
N VAL A 264 -2.81 -7.31 7.89
CA VAL A 264 -3.23 -5.90 7.73
C VAL A 264 -4.46 -5.76 6.83
N PHE A 265 -4.58 -6.59 5.80
CA PHE A 265 -5.79 -6.60 4.96
C PHE A 265 -7.00 -7.05 5.78
N ARG A 266 -6.88 -8.15 6.53
CA ARG A 266 -7.97 -8.66 7.36
C ARG A 266 -8.39 -7.70 8.44
N SER A 267 -7.44 -7.06 9.14
CA SER A 267 -7.79 -6.09 10.17
C SER A 267 -8.63 -4.97 9.58
N ARG A 268 -8.30 -4.47 8.39
CA ARG A 268 -9.09 -3.44 7.68
C ARG A 268 -10.47 -3.92 7.27
N VAL A 269 -10.62 -5.17 6.81
CA VAL A 269 -11.94 -5.76 6.56
C VAL A 269 -12.77 -5.82 7.85
N GLY A 270 -12.16 -6.22 8.97
CA GLY A 270 -12.83 -6.28 10.26
C GLY A 270 -13.25 -4.89 10.77
N LEU A 271 -12.42 -3.86 10.59
CA LEU A 271 -12.77 -2.49 10.94
C LEU A 271 -13.94 -1.96 10.08
N VAL A 272 -13.99 -2.29 8.78
CA VAL A 272 -15.17 -2.01 7.95
C VAL A 272 -16.40 -2.77 8.44
N ALA A 273 -16.26 -4.04 8.80
CA ALA A 273 -17.36 -4.84 9.31
C ALA A 273 -17.90 -4.26 10.64
N LEU A 274 -17.03 -3.74 11.51
CA LEU A 274 -17.44 -3.05 12.74
C LEU A 274 -18.24 -1.78 12.43
N ASP A 275 -17.75 -0.94 11.52
CA ASP A 275 -18.44 0.29 11.11
C ASP A 275 -19.83 0.01 10.54
N LEU A 276 -20.02 -1.11 9.86
CA LEU A 276 -21.29 -1.47 9.21
C LEU A 276 -22.25 -2.25 10.14
N SER A 277 -21.75 -2.79 11.24
CA SER A 277 -22.51 -3.67 12.15
C SER A 277 -23.24 -2.89 13.25
N PRO A 278 -24.47 -3.28 13.62
CA PRO A 278 -25.10 -2.79 14.85
C PRO A 278 -24.34 -3.29 16.08
N GLU A 279 -24.47 -2.58 17.21
CA GLU A 279 -23.77 -2.91 18.47
C GLU A 279 -23.92 -4.37 18.89
N SER A 280 -25.11 -4.96 18.69
CA SER A 280 -25.41 -6.37 19.01
C SER A 280 -24.53 -7.39 18.28
N ARG A 281 -23.91 -7.00 17.15
CA ARG A 281 -23.02 -7.83 16.33
C ARG A 281 -21.54 -7.45 16.46
N GLN A 282 -21.22 -6.35 17.14
CA GLN A 282 -19.83 -5.88 17.22
C GLN A 282 -18.96 -6.72 18.16
N ALA A 283 -19.54 -7.38 19.16
CA ALA A 283 -18.78 -8.11 20.19
C ALA A 283 -17.92 -9.25 19.61
N GLU A 284 -18.42 -10.01 18.62
CA GLU A 284 -17.67 -11.10 18.00
C GLU A 284 -16.55 -10.60 17.07
N LEU A 285 -16.84 -9.54 16.29
CA LEU A 285 -15.87 -8.86 15.44
C LEU A 285 -14.72 -8.26 16.27
N MET A 286 -15.07 -7.56 17.34
CA MET A 286 -14.13 -6.97 18.29
C MET A 286 -13.22 -8.03 18.90
N ARG A 287 -13.79 -9.14 19.37
CA ARG A 287 -13.01 -10.22 19.98
C ARG A 287 -11.99 -10.80 19.00
N ARG A 288 -12.38 -11.04 17.75
CA ARG A 288 -11.47 -11.52 16.71
C ARG A 288 -10.37 -10.49 16.40
N LEU A 289 -10.72 -9.24 16.15
CA LEU A 289 -9.77 -8.17 15.85
C LEU A 289 -8.74 -7.96 16.96
N THR A 290 -9.22 -7.87 18.21
CA THR A 290 -8.34 -7.66 19.36
C THR A 290 -7.42 -8.85 19.56
N SER A 291 -7.96 -10.08 19.48
CA SER A 291 -7.16 -11.31 19.59
C SER A 291 -6.05 -11.37 18.53
N GLU A 292 -6.37 -11.09 17.26
CA GLU A 292 -5.35 -11.04 16.20
C GLU A 292 -4.29 -9.97 16.49
N ALA A 293 -4.71 -8.76 16.88
CA ALA A 293 -3.83 -7.62 17.13
C ALA A 293 -2.91 -7.81 18.35
N THR A 294 -3.36 -8.55 19.38
CA THR A 294 -2.55 -8.79 20.59
C THR A 294 -1.68 -10.04 20.50
N THR A 295 -2.06 -11.04 19.68
CA THR A 295 -1.30 -12.30 19.59
C THR A 295 -0.03 -12.15 18.75
N HIS A 296 -0.11 -11.38 17.67
CA HIS A 296 1.01 -11.08 16.79
C HIS A 296 1.16 -9.56 16.71
N PRO A 297 1.88 -8.93 17.66
CA PRO A 297 1.95 -7.48 17.76
C PRO A 297 2.64 -6.87 16.53
N ASP A 298 1.82 -6.52 15.55
CA ASP A 298 2.19 -5.76 14.36
C ASP A 298 1.80 -4.30 14.59
N GLY A 299 2.76 -3.39 14.46
CA GLY A 299 2.54 -1.96 14.68
C GLY A 299 1.45 -1.37 13.80
N TYR A 300 1.30 -1.81 12.53
CA TYR A 300 0.26 -1.29 11.64
C TYR A 300 -1.13 -1.71 12.10
N ILE A 301 -1.30 -2.98 12.49
CA ILE A 301 -2.57 -3.48 12.98
C ILE A 301 -2.93 -2.79 14.30
N ALA A 302 -1.98 -2.72 15.23
CA ALA A 302 -2.17 -2.06 16.52
C ALA A 302 -2.57 -0.58 16.36
N ARG A 303 -1.93 0.15 15.45
CA ARG A 303 -2.27 1.54 15.15
C ARG A 303 -3.68 1.66 14.57
N ASP A 304 -4.01 0.85 13.56
CA ASP A 304 -5.31 0.93 12.88
C ASP A 304 -6.45 0.56 13.87
N VAL A 305 -6.25 -0.38 14.80
CA VAL A 305 -7.20 -0.73 15.87
C VAL A 305 -7.33 0.40 16.90
N LEU A 306 -6.22 0.97 17.40
CA LEU A 306 -6.25 2.07 18.38
C LEU A 306 -6.89 3.35 17.83
N ALA A 307 -6.75 3.60 16.52
CA ALA A 307 -7.34 4.75 15.85
C ALA A 307 -8.86 4.62 15.64
N HIS A 308 -9.41 3.41 15.74
CA HIS A 308 -10.83 3.15 15.51
C HIS A 308 -11.68 3.47 16.75
N SER A 309 -12.75 4.26 16.61
CA SER A 309 -13.60 4.68 17.74
C SER A 309 -14.19 3.51 18.51
N VAL A 310 -14.90 2.61 17.81
CA VAL A 310 -15.51 1.40 18.41
C VAL A 310 -14.49 0.55 19.14
N CYS A 311 -13.32 0.31 18.54
CA CYS A 311 -12.28 -0.47 19.19
C CYS A 311 -11.73 0.25 20.41
N ARG A 312 -11.42 1.55 20.29
CA ARG A 312 -10.90 2.35 21.39
C ARG A 312 -11.81 2.28 22.60
N GLU A 313 -13.12 2.36 22.42
CA GLU A 313 -14.11 2.26 23.50
C GLU A 313 -14.19 0.85 24.10
N GLY A 314 -14.17 -0.19 23.27
CA GLY A 314 -14.32 -1.59 23.69
C GLY A 314 -13.06 -2.28 24.25
N LEU A 315 -11.86 -1.75 24.01
CA LEU A 315 -10.61 -2.34 24.50
C LEU A 315 -10.46 -2.19 26.03
N SER A 316 -10.03 -3.26 26.69
CA SER A 316 -9.57 -3.22 28.09
C SER A 316 -8.30 -2.37 28.24
N GLN A 317 -7.99 -1.98 29.48
CA GLN A 317 -6.77 -1.20 29.77
C GLN A 317 -5.49 -1.97 29.37
N ASP A 318 -5.48 -3.29 29.58
CA ASP A 318 -4.32 -4.13 29.26
C ASP A 318 -4.14 -4.29 27.75
N GLU A 319 -5.23 -4.51 27.00
CA GLU A 319 -5.17 -4.56 25.53
C GLU A 319 -4.73 -3.21 24.95
N ARG A 320 -5.28 -2.09 25.44
CA ARG A 320 -4.82 -0.75 25.02
C ARG A 320 -3.33 -0.55 25.28
N ARG A 321 -2.82 -0.99 26.45
CA ARG A 321 -1.40 -0.88 26.79
C ARG A 321 -0.52 -1.74 25.87
N THR A 322 -0.94 -2.97 25.59
CA THR A 322 -0.24 -3.90 24.70
C THR A 322 -0.15 -3.33 23.29
N LEU A 323 -1.26 -2.88 22.71
CA LEU A 323 -1.29 -2.29 21.37
C LEU A 323 -0.49 -0.98 21.32
N SER A 324 -0.60 -0.13 22.35
CA SER A 324 0.16 1.13 22.39
C SER A 324 1.67 0.88 22.46
N THR A 325 2.08 -0.14 23.22
CA THR A 325 3.47 -0.60 23.28
C THR A 325 3.95 -1.09 21.91
N ALA A 326 3.13 -1.83 21.17
CA ALA A 326 3.47 -2.31 19.83
C ALA A 326 3.65 -1.15 18.82
N VAL A 327 2.77 -0.15 18.84
CA VAL A 327 2.90 1.05 18.00
C VAL A 327 4.18 1.83 18.35
N ALA A 328 4.44 2.04 19.64
CA ALA A 328 5.60 2.78 20.11
C ALA A 328 6.92 2.05 19.80
N SER A 329 6.97 0.73 20.01
CA SER A 329 8.17 -0.07 19.74
C SER A 329 8.46 -0.18 18.24
N ALA A 330 7.43 -0.25 17.39
CA ALA A 330 7.56 -0.21 15.93
C ALA A 330 7.99 1.17 15.40
N GLY A 331 8.01 2.19 16.26
CA GLY A 331 8.47 3.53 15.94
C GLY A 331 7.46 4.37 15.15
N LEU A 332 6.20 3.93 15.03
CA LEU A 332 5.22 4.55 14.15
C LEU A 332 4.85 5.97 14.59
N GLY A 333 5.01 6.94 13.68
CA GLY A 333 4.61 8.33 13.87
C GLY A 333 5.39 9.10 14.93
N ARG A 334 6.56 8.61 15.36
CA ARG A 334 7.36 9.25 16.43
C ARG A 334 7.94 10.61 16.04
N GLY A 335 8.08 10.90 14.75
CA GLY A 335 8.74 12.09 14.21
C GLY A 335 10.28 12.01 14.22
N SER A 336 10.86 10.96 14.81
CA SER A 336 12.30 10.74 14.86
C SER A 336 12.64 9.25 15.01
N ILE A 337 13.86 8.90 14.57
CA ILE A 337 14.52 7.62 14.84
C ILE A 337 15.60 7.89 15.88
N PRO A 338 15.76 7.05 16.92
CA PRO A 338 16.84 7.21 17.91
C PRO A 338 18.23 7.24 17.25
N ASP A 339 19.14 8.12 17.69
CA ASP A 339 20.42 8.39 17.01
C ASP A 339 21.24 7.15 16.61
N PRO A 340 21.43 6.12 17.47
CA PRO A 340 22.18 4.92 17.07
C PRO A 340 21.52 4.16 15.91
N LEU A 341 20.19 4.19 15.88
CA LEU A 341 19.38 3.56 14.85
C LEU A 341 19.32 4.40 13.57
N ASP A 342 19.29 5.74 13.69
CA ASP A 342 19.36 6.67 12.54
C ASP A 342 20.73 6.60 11.84
N GLN A 343 21.80 6.44 12.61
CA GLN A 343 23.13 6.21 12.03
C GLN A 343 23.17 4.87 11.28
N ALA A 344 22.67 3.79 11.90
CA ALA A 344 22.67 2.45 11.28
C ALA A 344 21.88 2.41 9.95
N ILE A 345 20.71 3.05 9.88
CA ILE A 345 19.91 3.10 8.63
C ILE A 345 20.62 3.91 7.54
N ARG A 346 21.33 5.00 7.88
CA ARG A 346 22.10 5.80 6.92
C ARG A 346 23.32 5.06 6.40
N ASP A 347 24.03 4.36 7.27
CA ASP A 347 25.20 3.56 6.90
C ASP A 347 24.79 2.42 5.99
N ALA A 348 23.77 1.65 6.37
CA ALA A 348 23.26 0.56 5.54
C ALA A 348 22.73 1.05 4.19
N SER A 349 22.06 2.20 4.15
CA SER A 349 21.62 2.83 2.89
C SER A 349 22.80 3.28 2.03
N THR A 350 23.90 3.71 2.64
CA THR A 350 25.13 4.09 1.93
C THR A 350 25.79 2.88 1.31
N VAL A 351 26.03 1.82 2.10
CA VAL A 351 26.58 0.56 1.62
C VAL A 351 25.76 -0.02 0.46
N ALA A 352 24.43 -0.05 0.60
CA ALA A 352 23.55 -0.55 -0.45
C ALA A 352 23.59 0.31 -1.74
N ALA A 353 23.69 1.63 -1.62
CA ALA A 353 23.85 2.52 -2.78
C ALA A 353 25.21 2.32 -3.47
N ASP A 354 26.28 2.07 -2.70
CA ASP A 354 27.62 1.85 -3.22
C ASP A 354 27.73 0.55 -4.01
N VAL A 355 27.00 -0.51 -3.60
CA VAL A 355 26.85 -1.75 -4.38
C VAL A 355 26.28 -1.44 -5.78
N TRP A 356 25.25 -0.61 -5.86
CA TRP A 356 24.70 -0.17 -7.15
C TRP A 356 25.69 0.66 -7.98
N GLN A 357 26.48 1.52 -7.33
CA GLN A 357 27.51 2.30 -8.01
C GLN A 357 28.62 1.41 -8.59
N ARG A 358 29.07 0.39 -7.85
CA ARG A 358 30.02 -0.62 -8.35
C ARG A 358 29.42 -1.40 -9.52
N HIS A 359 28.18 -1.86 -9.38
CA HIS A 359 27.45 -2.55 -10.44
C HIS A 359 27.36 -1.73 -11.73
N ALA A 360 27.03 -0.44 -11.63
CA ALA A 360 26.99 0.49 -12.77
C ALA A 360 28.38 0.62 -13.44
N SER A 361 29.43 0.75 -12.63
CA SER A 361 30.81 0.94 -13.11
C SER A 361 31.35 -0.30 -13.84
N CYS A 362 31.10 -1.50 -13.30
CA CYS A 362 31.47 -2.76 -13.95
C CYS A 362 30.82 -2.91 -15.33
N ARG A 363 29.57 -2.45 -15.46
CA ARG A 363 28.84 -2.53 -16.73
C ARG A 363 29.29 -1.51 -17.76
N ALA A 364 29.64 -0.30 -17.34
CA ALA A 364 30.23 0.70 -18.23
C ALA A 364 31.56 0.21 -18.83
N ASN A 365 32.38 -0.48 -18.04
CA ASN A 365 33.66 -1.03 -18.50
C ASN A 365 33.50 -2.27 -19.40
N ALA A 366 32.41 -3.01 -19.28
CA ALA A 366 32.13 -4.20 -20.10
C ALA A 366 31.63 -3.87 -21.52
N TRP A 367 31.25 -2.61 -21.79
CA TRP A 367 30.79 -2.17 -23.11
C TRP A 367 31.43 -0.83 -23.49
N PRO A 368 32.72 -0.82 -23.92
CA PRO A 368 33.31 0.39 -24.45
C PRO A 368 32.54 0.84 -25.70
N ALA A 369 32.30 2.16 -25.76
CA ALA A 369 31.45 2.84 -26.73
C ALA A 369 31.78 2.55 -28.20
#